data_AF-A0A9W7GXW8-F1
#
_entry.id   AF-A0A9W7GXW8-F1
#
_cell.length_a   1.000
_cell.length_b   1.000
_cell.length_c   1.000
_cell.angle_alpha   90.00
_cell.angle_beta   90.00
_cell.angle_gamma   90.00
#
_symmetry.space_group_name_H-M   'P 1'
#
loop_
_entity.id
_entity.type
_entity.pdbx_description
1 polymer ?
#
loop_
_entity_poly.entity_id
_entity_poly.type
_entity_poly.pdbx_seq_one_letter_code
_entity_poly.pdbx_strand_id
1 'polypeptide(L)' 'MEEAAKTAKESLDLAFHISNILGTGLDRHTLSVLIALCDMGLNPEALAAVVKELQTEPCPLPPTPTVPSSVP' A
#
# COMPACT_ATOMS: atom_id res chain seq x y z
N MET A 1 -11.07 -22.03 -13.29
CA MET A 1 -10.89 -21.05 -12.20
C MET A 1 -9.42 -20.67 -12.03
N GLU A 2 -8.49 -21.62 -12.17
CA GLU A 2 -7.04 -21.40 -12.11
C GLU A 2 -6.51 -20.34 -13.10
N GLU A 3 -6.99 -20.34 -14.35
CA GLU A 3 -6.65 -19.31 -15.35
C GLU A 3 -7.02 -17.89 -14.90
N ALA A 4 -8.20 -17.68 -14.31
CA ALA A 4 -8.61 -16.36 -13.87
C ALA A 4 -7.72 -15.81 -12.74
N ALA A 5 -7.32 -16.67 -11.80
CA ALA A 5 -6.38 -16.28 -10.74
C ALA A 5 -4.99 -15.96 -11.30
N LYS A 6 -4.54 -16.69 -12.32
CA LYS A 6 -3.28 -16.44 -13.00
C LYS A 6 -3.30 -15.10 -13.74
N THR A 7 -4.35 -14.82 -14.50
CA THR A 7 -4.53 -13.54 -15.20
C THR A 7 -4.60 -12.36 -14.22
N ALA A 8 -5.31 -12.49 -13.10
CA ALA A 8 -5.38 -11.44 -12.08
C ALA A 8 -4.00 -11.15 -11.47
N LYS A 9 -3.22 -12.19 -11.19
CA LYS A 9 -1.87 -12.05 -10.65
C LYS A 9 -0.90 -11.40 -11.65
N GLU A 10 -0.99 -11.76 -12.93
CA GLU A 10 -0.20 -11.15 -14.01
C GLU A 10 -0.58 -9.68 -14.23
N SER A 11 -1.87 -9.36 -14.17
CA SER A 11 -2.38 -7.99 -14.25
C SER A 11 -1.85 -7.12 -13.10
N LEU A 12 -1.89 -7.64 -11.86
CA LEU A 12 -1.34 -6.94 -10.70
C LEU A 12 0.18 -6.72 -10.82
N ASP A 13 0.91 -7.70 -11.35
CA ASP A 13 2.36 -7.60 -11.54
C ASP A 13 2.72 -6.50 -12.56
N LEU A 14 1.99 -6.46 -13.67
CA LEU A 14 2.15 -5.42 -14.68
C LEU A 14 1.83 -4.02 -14.11
N ALA A 15 0.72 -3.89 -13.37
CA ALA A 15 0.35 -2.64 -12.73
C ALA A 15 1.44 -2.18 -11.72
N PHE A 16 2.03 -3.12 -10.98
CA PHE A 16 3.14 -2.82 -10.06
C PHE A 16 4.39 -2.34 -10.79
N HIS A 17 4.72 -2.95 -11.93
CA HIS A 17 5.83 -2.50 -12.75
C HIS A 17 5.61 -1.06 -13.26
N ILE A 18 4.40 -0.76 -13.76
CA ILE A 18 4.03 0.60 -14.20
C ILE A 18 4.16 1.59 -13.04
N SER A 19 3.65 1.23 -11.87
CA SER A 19 3.73 2.02 -10.64
C SER A 19 5.19 2.35 -10.25
N ASN A 20 6.10 1.38 -10.38
CA ASN A 20 7.52 1.57 -10.09
C ASN A 20 8.21 2.49 -11.12
N ILE A 21 7.85 2.37 -12.41
CA ILE A 21 8.35 3.28 -13.46
C ILE A 21 7.90 4.72 -13.20
N LEU A 22 6.66 4.91 -12.75
CA LEU A 22 6.11 6.23 -12.40
C LEU A 22 6.61 6.75 -11.04
N GLY A 23 7.36 5.95 -10.28
CA GLY A 23 7.92 6.36 -8.99
C GLY A 23 6.86 6.67 -7.93
N THR A 24 5.72 5.97 -7.93
CA THR A 24 4.62 6.26 -6.99
C THR A 24 4.92 5.84 -5.54
N GLY A 25 5.91 4.97 -5.34
CA GLY A 25 6.30 4.46 -4.02
C GLY A 25 5.32 3.44 -3.41
N LEU A 26 4.40 2.88 -4.19
CA LEU A 26 3.39 1.95 -3.69
C LEU A 26 3.87 0.50 -3.67
N ASP A 27 3.73 -0.16 -2.52
CA ASP A 27 3.94 -1.61 -2.39
C ASP A 27 2.88 -2.44 -3.13
N ARG A 28 3.26 -3.67 -3.49
CA ARG A 28 2.40 -4.62 -4.22
C ARG A 28 1.10 -4.93 -3.49
N HIS A 29 1.13 -4.96 -2.15
CA HIS A 29 -0.06 -5.14 -1.32
C HIS A 29 -0.98 -3.91 -1.40
N THR A 30 -0.43 -2.71 -1.20
CA THR A 30 -1.17 -1.45 -1.28
C THR A 30 -1.83 -1.31 -2.65
N LEU A 31 -1.08 -1.54 -3.73
CA LEU A 31 -1.62 -1.49 -5.08
C LEU A 31 -2.79 -2.47 -5.29
N SER A 32 -2.68 -3.69 -4.76
CA SER A 32 -3.78 -4.68 -4.84
C SER A 32 -5.04 -4.21 -4.13
N VAL A 33 -4.89 -3.57 -2.96
CA VAL A 33 -6.02 -2.99 -2.23
C VAL A 33 -6.62 -1.83 -3.02
N LEU A 34 -5.79 -0.93 -3.57
CA LEU A 34 -6.27 0.20 -4.37
C LEU A 34 -7.05 -0.26 -5.60
N ILE A 35 -6.60 -1.31 -6.29
CA ILE A 35 -7.32 -1.90 -7.42
C ILE A 35 -8.68 -2.43 -6.99
N ALA A 36 -8.76 -3.18 -5.88
CA ALA A 36 -10.03 -3.68 -5.35
C ALA A 36 -10.99 -2.55 -4.93
N LEU A 37 -10.44 -1.46 -4.38
CA LEU A 37 -11.20 -0.25 -4.04
C LEU A 37 -11.74 0.43 -5.31
N CYS A 38 -10.94 0.55 -6.36
CA CYS A 38 -11.37 1.06 -7.65
C CYS A 38 -12.43 0.18 -8.32
N ASP A 39 -12.33 -1.16 -8.21
CA ASP A 39 -13.33 -2.10 -8.72
C ASP A 39 -14.71 -1.93 -8.06
N MET A 40 -14.75 -1.42 -6.83
CA MET A 40 -16.00 -1.06 -6.14
C MET A 40 -16.59 0.29 -6.59
N GLY A 41 -15.96 0.97 -7.56
CA GLY A 41 -16.43 2.24 -8.12
C GLY A 41 -15.92 3.48 -7.38
N LEU A 42 -14.88 3.33 -6.55
CA LEU A 42 -14.26 4.47 -5.89
C LEU A 42 -13.42 5.30 -6.88
N ASN A 43 -13.40 6.62 -6.70
CA ASN A 43 -12.62 7.51 -7.55
C ASN A 43 -11.10 7.31 -7.29
N PRO A 44 -10.31 6.91 -8.30
CA PRO A 44 -8.86 6.75 -8.14
C PRO A 44 -8.15 8.05 -7.75
N GLU A 45 -8.66 9.23 -8.16
CA GLU A 45 -8.05 10.52 -7.81
C GLU A 45 -8.19 10.84 -6.33
N ALA A 46 -9.38 10.59 -5.75
CA ALA A 46 -9.62 10.76 -4.33
C ALA A 46 -8.79 9.76 -3.51
N LEU A 47 -8.69 8.52 -3.99
CA LEU A 47 -7.90 7.48 -3.35
C LEU A 47 -6.40 7.83 -3.35
N ALA A 48 -5.89 8.41 -4.43
CA ALA A 48 -4.52 8.90 -4.52
C ALA A 48 -4.24 10.04 -3.53
N ALA A 49 -5.21 10.94 -3.28
CA ALA A 49 -5.08 11.99 -2.27
C ALA A 49 -4.94 11.39 -0.87
N VAL A 50 -5.85 10.46 -0.50
CA VAL A 50 -5.82 9.79 0.80
C VAL A 50 -4.51 9.01 1.00
N VAL A 51 -4.04 8.30 -0.01
CA VAL A 51 -2.78 7.53 0.05
C VAL A 51 -1.55 8.45 0.25
N LYS A 52 -1.57 9.65 -0.31
CA LYS A 52 -0.51 10.65 -0.10
C LYS A 52 -0.55 11.26 1.30
N GLU A 53 -1.74 11.52 1.82
CA GLU A 53 -1.91 12.01 3.19
C GLU A 53 -1.44 10.96 4.21
N LEU A 54 -1.87 9.70 4.07
CA LEU A 54 -1.45 8.60 4.95
C LEU A 54 0.06 8.33 4.95
N GLN A 55 0.74 8.51 3.81
CA GLN A 55 2.20 8.40 3.73
C GLN A 55 2.93 9.60 4.35
N THR A 56 2.27 10.76 4.42
CA THR A 56 2.80 11.98 5.04
C THR A 56 2.63 11.97 6.55
N GLU A 57 1.65 11.23 7.06
CA GLU A 57 1.45 10.96 8.49
C GLU A 57 1.90 9.53 8.87
N PRO A 58 3.18 9.12 8.69
CA PRO A 58 3.63 7.90 9.32
C PRO A 58 3.47 8.12 10.82
N CYS A 59 2.46 7.45 11.38
CA CYS A 59 2.11 7.50 12.79
C CYS A 59 3.41 7.52 13.61
N PRO A 60 3.70 8.59 14.39
CA PRO A 60 4.78 8.54 15.35
C PRO A 60 4.33 7.54 16.41
N LEU A 61 4.64 6.27 16.18
CA LEU A 61 4.62 5.24 17.22
C LEU A 61 5.44 5.84 18.36
N PRO A 62 4.86 6.10 19.54
CA PRO A 62 5.64 6.64 20.64
C PRO A 62 6.77 5.65 20.92
N PRO A 63 8.04 6.11 21.05
CA PRO A 63 9.11 5.23 21.46
C PRO A 63 8.70 4.70 22.83
N THR A 64 8.44 3.40 22.91
CA THR A 64 8.22 2.74 24.19
C THR A 64 9.41 3.09 25.07
N PRO A 65 9.23 3.71 26.26
CA PRO A 65 10.33 3.93 27.17
C PRO A 65 10.78 2.57 27.67
N THR A 66 11.79 1.98 27.03
CA THR A 66 12.60 0.92 27.61
C THR A 66 13.29 1.53 28.83
N VAL A 67 12.61 1.39 29.97
CA VAL A 67 13.15 1.63 31.29
C VAL A 67 14.52 0.95 31.38
N PRO A 68 15.61 1.67 31.72
CA PRO A 68 16.87 1.02 32.03
C PRO A 68 16.63 0.24 33.33
N SER A 69 16.54 -1.08 33.22
CA SER A 69 16.52 -1.97 34.38
C SER A 69 17.93 -1.98 35.00
N SER A 70 18.28 -0.88 35.65
CA SER A 70 19.36 -0.82 36.63
C SER A 70 18.81 -1.33 37.94
N VAL A 71 19.09 -2.58 38.31
CA VAL A 71 19.26 -3.02 39.71
C VAL A 71 19.90 -4.42 39.72
N PRO A 72 20.66 -4.81 40.76
CA PRO A 72 21.72 -4.13 41.52
C PRO A 72 23.13 -4.68 41.22
#